data_AF-C7NY71-F1
#
_entry.id   AF-C7NY71-F1
#
_cell.length_a   1.000
_cell.length_b   1.000
_cell.length_c   1.000
_cell.angle_alpha   90.00
_cell.angle_beta   90.00
_cell.angle_gamma   90.00
#
_symmetry.space_group_name_H-M   'P 1'
#
loop_
_entity.id
_entity.type
_entity.pdbx_description
1 polymer ?
#
loop_
_entity_poly.entity_id
_entity_poly.type
_entity_poly.pdbx_seq_one_letter_code
_entity_poly.pdbx_strand_id
1 'polypeptide(L)' 'MSAVSSDHTLGRCPDCETEIPLGLVIIEYETDAGRESYAECPGCREVVHPI' A
#
# COMPACT_ATOMS: atom_id res chain seq x y z
N MET A 1 17.81 -5.86 21.00
CA MET A 1 16.34 -5.78 20.78
C MET A 1 16.12 -4.65 19.80
N SER A 2 16.06 -4.96 18.50
CA SER A 2 15.91 -3.94 17.45
C SER A 2 14.42 -3.66 17.28
N ALA A 3 13.99 -2.47 17.69
CA ALA A 3 12.71 -1.93 17.24
C ALA A 3 12.84 -1.59 15.75
N VAL A 4 12.52 -2.55 14.88
CA VAL A 4 12.23 -2.24 13.48
C VAL A 4 10.84 -1.61 13.43
N SER A 5 10.73 -0.38 13.92
CA SER A 5 9.59 0.51 13.70
C SER A 5 9.73 1.10 12.30
N SER A 6 9.83 0.22 11.32
CA SER A 6 9.84 0.59 9.92
C SER A 6 8.43 0.39 9.43
N ASP A 7 7.56 1.28 9.91
CA ASP A 7 6.22 1.53 9.39
C ASP A 7 6.36 2.06 7.96
N HIS A 8 6.83 1.18 7.07
CA HIS A 8 6.82 1.40 5.64
C HIS A 8 5.41 1.02 5.18
N THR A 9 4.42 1.78 5.63
CA THR A 9 3.07 1.75 5.08
C THR A 9 3.12 2.51 3.75
N LEU A 10 2.56 1.88 2.72
CA LEU A 10 2.47 2.49 1.40
C LEU A 10 1.40 3.59 1.39
N GLY A 11 0.34 3.39 2.18
CA GLY A 11 -0.82 4.25 2.26
C GLY A 11 -1.99 3.51 2.88
N ARG A 12 -3.21 4.03 2.69
CA ARG A 12 -4.43 3.39 3.19
C ARG A 12 -5.30 2.89 2.06
N CYS A 13 -6.06 1.84 2.36
CA CYS A 13 -7.11 1.36 1.48
C CYS A 13 -8.20 2.43 1.35
N PRO A 14 -8.60 2.83 0.13
CA PRO A 14 -9.66 3.83 -0.05
C PRO A 14 -11.05 3.32 0.38
N ASP A 15 -11.27 2.00 0.40
CA ASP A 15 -12.58 1.40 0.73
C ASP A 15 -12.79 1.17 2.22
N CYS A 16 -11.76 0.70 2.92
CA CYS A 16 -11.87 0.24 4.31
C CYS A 16 -10.89 0.95 5.25
N GLU A 17 -10.11 1.91 4.75
CA GLU A 17 -9.15 2.73 5.50
C GLU A 17 -8.04 1.93 6.21
N THR A 18 -7.92 0.63 5.92
CA THR A 18 -6.90 -0.25 6.48
C THR A 18 -5.53 0.14 5.95
N GLU A 19 -4.54 0.18 6.83
CA GLU A 19 -3.16 0.49 6.50
C GLU A 19 -2.55 -0.63 5.64
N ILE A 20 -2.02 -0.25 4.48
CA ILE A 20 -1.43 -1.17 3.53
C ILE A 20 0.10 -1.11 3.68
N PRO A 21 0.76 -2.17 4.15
CA PRO A 21 2.23 -2.22 4.19
C PRO A 21 2.82 -2.28 2.77
N LEU A 22 3.98 -1.66 2.58
CA LEU A 22 4.76 -1.69 1.32
C LEU A 22 5.05 -3.12 0.82
N GLY A 23 5.10 -4.10 1.73
CA GLY A 23 5.27 -5.51 1.39
C GLY A 23 4.09 -6.16 0.66
N LEU A 24 2.94 -5.49 0.59
CA LEU A 24 1.75 -5.94 -0.16
C LEU A 24 1.58 -5.22 -1.50
N VAL A 25 2.55 -4.41 -1.92
CA VAL A 25 2.58 -3.87 -3.28
C VAL A 25 2.76 -5.01 -4.27
N ILE A 26 1.86 -5.06 -5.25
CA ILE A 26 1.91 -6.00 -6.36
C ILE A 26 2.75 -5.41 -7.48
N ILE A 27 2.52 -4.14 -7.80
CA ILE A 27 3.24 -3.41 -8.84
C ILE A 27 3.26 -1.92 -8.54
N GLU A 28 4.41 -1.30 -8.77
CA GLU A 28 4.61 0.14 -8.74
C GLU A 28 4.94 0.59 -10.16
N TYR A 29 4.30 1.66 -10.61
CA TYR A 29 4.40 2.15 -11.97
C TYR A 29 4.43 3.66 -11.99
N GLU A 30 5.00 4.23 -13.04
CA GLU A 30 5.07 5.68 -13.23
C GLU A 30 4.09 6.09 -14.32
N THR A 31 3.33 7.14 -14.04
CA THR A 31 2.37 7.76 -14.96
C THR A 31 2.75 9.21 -15.18
N ASP A 32 2.11 9.85 -16.16
CA ASP A 32 2.29 11.29 -16.43
C ASP A 32 1.91 12.17 -15.21
N ALA A 33 1.04 11.66 -14.32
CA ALA A 33 0.61 12.33 -13.10
C ALA A 33 1.54 12.07 -11.90
N GLY A 34 2.45 11.10 -12.00
CA GLY A 34 3.36 10.70 -10.92
C GLY A 34 3.44 9.19 -10.73
N ARG A 35 4.01 8.79 -9.59
CA ARG A 35 4.21 7.37 -9.24
C ARG A 35 2.95 6.81 -8.59
N GLU A 36 2.45 5.71 -9.14
CA GLU A 36 1.25 5.02 -8.73
C GLU A 36 1.58 3.56 -8.35
N SER A 37 0.70 2.91 -7.59
CA SER A 37 0.96 1.57 -7.06
C SER A 37 -0.31 0.79 -6.86
N TYR A 38 -0.33 -0.47 -7.31
CA TYR A 38 -1.36 -1.42 -6.92
C TYR A 38 -0.85 -2.26 -5.76
N ALA A 39 -1.70 -2.39 -4.73
CA ALA A 39 -1.40 -3.22 -3.57
C ALA A 39 -2.62 -4.05 -3.17
N GLU A 40 -2.38 -5.21 -2.58
CA GLU A 40 -3.44 -6.02 -2.00
C GLU A 40 -3.81 -5.49 -0.61
N CYS A 41 -5.07 -5.14 -0.41
CA CYS A 41 -5.54 -4.72 0.90
C CYS A 41 -5.65 -5.94 1.84
N PRO A 42 -5.04 -5.94 3.05
CA PRO A 42 -5.17 -7.06 3.98
C PRO A 42 -6.58 -7.18 4.59
N GLY A 43 -7.36 -6.08 4.59
CA GLY A 43 -8.74 -6.06 5.07
C GLY A 43 -9.73 -6.60 4.03
N CYS A 44 -9.76 -5.98 2.84
CA CYS A 44 -10.67 -6.38 1.76
C CYS A 44 -10.22 -7.67 1.06
N ARG A 45 -8.91 -7.98 1.09
CA ARG A 45 -8.25 -9.00 0.26
C ARG A 45 -8.51 -8.82 -1.23
N GLU A 46 -8.48 -7.55 -1.64
CA GLU A 46 -8.71 -7.13 -3.01
C GLU A 46 -7.59 -6.19 -3.45
N VAL A 47 -7.36 -6.12 -4.76
CA VAL A 47 -6.36 -5.24 -5.37
C VAL A 47 -6.92 -3.82 -5.38
N VAL A 48 -6.25 -2.92 -4.68
CA VAL A 48 -6.67 -1.53 -4.53
C VAL A 48 -5.57 -0.56 -4.93
N HIS A 49 -5.96 0.69 -5.13
CA HIS A 49 -5.04 1.81 -5.31
C HIS A 49 -4.93 2.62 -4.02
N PRO A 50 -3.92 2.36 -3.18
CA PRO A 50 -3.69 3.09 -1.94
C PRO A 50 -3.51 4.59 -2.18
N ILE A 51 -4.04 5.38 -1.24
CA ILE A 51 -3.95 6.84 -1.19
C ILE A 51 -3.20 7.34 0.04
#